data_AF-A0AAV0LRT4-F1
#
_entry.id   AF-A0AAV0LRT4-F1
#
_cell.length_a   1.000
_cell.length_b   1.000
_cell.length_c   1.000
_cell.angle_alpha   90.00
_cell.angle_beta   90.00
_cell.angle_gamma   90.00
#
_symmetry.space_group_name_H-M   'P 1'
#
loop_
_entity.id
_entity.type
_entity.pdbx_description
1 polymer ?
#
loop_
_entity_poly.entity_id
_entity_poly.type
_entity_poly.pdbx_seq_one_letter_code
_entity_poly.pdbx_strand_id
1 'polypeptide(L)'
;MLLPRMIAFTGFRREKGRPPSLVSLCVGVLGRHLEDVIGELREISVGFPAHIKLAIVAIARRRKLLNDDLILSLVDSSWEILDISGSDVTDTCLAEVSKICSRIRAVDISRCFQITPAGVSELVQHCKLLNTLRWGGCPRSNYTARRSLGILKPELMDLEGDSWEELDAAEIAHGAESLRWLLWPMIDKDSQETLATECPRIIVNPKPSPLGFRGLDVPIEAHADIALDDSVVKDISPTTWAVGGFAPRSISPCISGTPGIELSMAERFRLAFLDRDTRLAPKRAKNARQRQRRAEREMLMSSTNAKAIALASRATKSFHG
;
A
#
# COMPACT_ATOMS: atom_id res chain seq x y z
N MET A 1 3.03 8.57 -23.02
CA MET A 1 3.07 9.57 -21.93
C MET A 1 1.86 9.33 -21.06
N LEU A 2 2.07 8.70 -19.90
CA LEU A 2 1.01 8.38 -18.94
C LEU A 2 0.78 9.59 -18.04
N LEU A 3 -0.42 10.15 -18.10
CA LEU A 3 -0.89 11.15 -17.14
C LEU A 3 -0.92 10.53 -15.73
N PRO A 4 -0.49 11.23 -14.67
CA PRO A 4 -0.75 10.80 -13.31
C PRO A 4 -2.26 10.91 -13.06
N ARG A 5 -2.91 9.77 -12.81
CA ARG A 5 -4.29 9.74 -12.30
C ARG A 5 -4.33 10.53 -11.00
N MET A 6 -5.00 11.68 -11.02
CA MET A 6 -5.45 12.37 -9.83
C MET A 6 -6.23 11.37 -8.98
N ILE A 7 -5.80 11.19 -7.73
CA ILE A 7 -6.61 10.54 -6.71
C ILE A 7 -7.80 11.46 -6.51
N ALA A 8 -8.95 11.09 -7.09
CA ALA A 8 -10.20 11.74 -6.82
C ALA A 8 -10.50 11.54 -5.33
N PHE A 9 -10.48 12.61 -4.56
CA PHE A 9 -11.14 12.64 -3.25
C PHE A 9 -12.62 12.42 -3.53
N THR A 10 -13.09 11.19 -3.38
CA THR A 10 -14.52 10.92 -3.30
C THR A 10 -15.03 11.61 -2.04
N GLY A 11 -15.82 12.67 -2.25
CA GLY A 11 -16.36 13.49 -1.19
C GLY A 11 -17.19 12.63 -0.22
N PHE A 12 -16.75 12.59 1.03
CA PHE A 12 -17.51 12.04 2.14
C PHE A 12 -18.84 12.80 2.28
N ARG A 13 -19.95 12.13 1.99
CA ARG A 13 -21.23 12.50 2.60
C ARG A 13 -21.19 11.98 4.04
N ARG A 14 -20.74 12.84 4.96
CA ARG A 14 -21.00 12.67 6.39
C ARG A 14 -22.52 12.51 6.55
N GLU A 15 -22.99 11.47 7.22
CA GLU A 15 -24.36 11.48 7.76
C GLU A 15 -24.48 12.74 8.62
N LYS A 16 -25.14 13.77 8.08
CA LYS A 16 -25.42 14.99 8.82
C LYS A 16 -26.34 14.58 9.97
N GLY A 17 -25.83 14.55 11.21
CA GLY A 17 -26.72 14.37 12.33
C GLY A 17 -26.13 14.26 13.74
N ARG A 18 -24.93 13.71 13.94
CA ARG A 18 -24.42 13.46 15.30
C ARG A 18 -23.04 14.07 15.55
N PRO A 19 -22.83 14.72 16.71
CA PRO A 19 -21.49 15.12 17.13
C PRO A 19 -20.62 13.88 17.36
N PRO A 20 -19.31 13.94 17.09
CA PRO A 20 -18.41 12.83 17.37
C PRO A 20 -18.42 12.53 18.87
N SER A 21 -18.30 11.25 19.22
CA SER A 21 -18.18 10.84 20.62
C SER A 21 -16.88 11.39 21.24
N LEU A 22 -16.85 11.53 22.56
CA LEU A 22 -15.61 11.89 23.26
C LEU A 22 -14.49 10.90 22.95
N VAL A 23 -14.81 9.60 22.89
CA VAL A 23 -13.86 8.54 22.50
C VAL A 23 -13.30 8.81 21.10
N SER A 24 -14.14 9.08 20.11
CA SER A 24 -13.72 9.39 18.74
C SER A 24 -12.83 10.64 18.67
N LEU A 25 -13.12 11.66 19.48
CA LEU A 25 -12.29 12.85 19.61
C LEU A 25 -10.92 12.53 20.23
N CYS A 26 -10.89 11.75 21.32
CA CYS A 26 -9.65 11.32 21.98
C CYS A 26 -8.77 10.49 21.06
N VAL A 27 -9.34 9.47 20.38
CA VAL A 27 -8.61 8.68 19.38
C VAL A 27 -8.13 9.56 18.22
N GLY A 28 -8.95 10.54 17.81
CA GLY A 28 -8.57 11.52 16.80
C GLY A 28 -7.38 12.40 17.21
N VAL A 29 -7.28 12.79 18.49
CA VAL A 29 -6.14 13.53 19.05
C VAL A 29 -4.91 12.63 19.13
N LEU A 30 -5.04 11.45 19.73
CA LEU A 30 -3.97 10.44 19.83
C LEU A 30 -3.39 10.14 18.44
N GLY A 31 -4.27 9.92 17.47
CA GLY A 31 -3.92 9.65 16.09
C GLY A 31 -3.14 10.79 15.40
N ARG A 32 -3.40 12.06 15.74
CA ARG A 32 -2.64 13.21 15.23
C ARG A 32 -1.24 13.29 15.82
N HIS A 33 -1.07 12.84 17.04
CA HIS A 33 0.20 12.83 17.76
C HIS A 33 0.84 11.45 17.79
N LEU A 34 0.44 10.54 16.89
CA LEU A 34 0.87 9.15 16.93
C LEU A 34 2.40 8.99 16.86
N GLU A 35 3.09 9.83 16.09
CA GLU A 35 4.57 9.85 16.01
C GLU A 35 5.22 10.19 17.35
N ASP A 36 4.60 11.07 18.12
CA ASP A 36 5.12 11.52 19.42
C ASP A 36 4.93 10.45 20.50
N VAL A 37 3.90 9.62 20.39
CA VAL A 37 3.51 8.61 21.40
C VAL A 37 3.89 7.18 21.04
N ILE A 38 4.39 6.92 19.83
CA ILE A 38 4.61 5.54 19.34
C ILE A 38 5.53 4.72 20.26
N GLY A 39 6.53 5.37 20.89
CA GLY A 39 7.47 4.73 21.80
C GLY A 39 6.85 4.29 23.12
N GLU A 40 5.81 4.98 23.58
CA GLU A 40 5.10 4.69 24.84
C GLU A 40 3.86 3.82 24.59
N LEU A 41 3.44 3.69 23.32
CA LEU A 41 2.18 3.07 22.96
C LEU A 41 2.03 1.64 23.45
N ARG A 42 3.14 0.88 23.53
CA ARG A 42 3.17 -0.50 24.03
C ARG A 42 2.73 -0.62 25.49
N GLU A 43 3.04 0.37 26.32
CA GLU A 43 2.67 0.34 27.74
C GLU A 43 1.22 0.79 27.93
N ILE A 44 0.82 1.85 27.23
CA ILE A 44 -0.53 2.41 27.36
C ILE A 44 -1.61 1.57 26.63
N SER A 45 -1.24 0.80 25.60
CA SER A 45 -2.19 0.01 24.81
C SER A 45 -2.81 -1.16 25.58
N VAL A 46 -2.19 -1.59 26.69
CA VAL A 46 -2.69 -2.67 27.55
C VAL A 46 -4.10 -2.35 28.07
N GLY A 47 -4.37 -1.07 28.37
CA GLY A 47 -5.67 -0.61 28.83
C GLY A 47 -6.69 -0.31 27.72
N PHE A 48 -6.29 -0.38 26.44
CA PHE A 48 -7.17 -0.02 25.34
C PHE A 48 -8.10 -1.17 24.95
N PRO A 49 -9.41 -0.90 24.75
CA PRO A 49 -10.30 -1.86 24.13
C PRO A 49 -9.84 -2.23 22.70
N ALA A 50 -10.14 -3.45 22.25
CA ALA A 50 -9.71 -3.96 20.95
C ALA A 50 -10.07 -3.06 19.76
N HIS A 51 -11.27 -2.47 19.76
CA HIS A 51 -11.71 -1.55 18.70
C HIS A 51 -10.91 -0.23 18.68
N ILE A 52 -10.41 0.22 19.84
CA ILE A 52 -9.54 1.40 19.93
C ILE A 52 -8.16 1.07 19.38
N LYS A 53 -7.61 -0.10 19.74
CA LYS A 53 -6.34 -0.57 19.17
C LYS A 53 -6.42 -0.67 17.64
N LEU A 54 -7.50 -1.24 17.11
CA LEU A 54 -7.73 -1.34 15.67
C LEU A 54 -7.88 0.05 15.00
N ALA A 55 -8.55 1.00 15.66
CA ALA A 55 -8.63 2.38 15.17
C ALA A 55 -7.26 3.06 15.10
N ILE A 56 -6.39 2.82 16.08
CA ILE A 56 -5.01 3.33 16.06
C ILE A 56 -4.21 2.71 14.90
N VAL A 57 -4.34 1.40 14.66
CA VAL A 57 -3.73 0.72 13.49
C VAL A 57 -4.23 1.35 12.18
N ALA A 58 -5.54 1.56 12.06
CA ALA A 58 -6.15 2.17 10.88
C ALA A 58 -5.65 3.61 10.62
N ILE A 59 -5.44 4.39 11.69
CA ILE A 59 -4.85 5.73 11.60
C ILE A 59 -3.38 5.66 11.21
N ALA A 60 -2.61 4.78 11.84
CA ALA A 60 -1.18 4.59 11.56
C ALA A 60 -0.94 4.23 10.10
N ARG A 61 -1.74 3.31 9.56
CA ARG A 61 -1.73 2.93 8.15
C ARG A 61 -1.95 4.13 7.23
N ARG A 62 -3.01 4.92 7.48
CA ARG A 62 -3.32 6.13 6.69
C ARG A 62 -2.23 7.19 6.78
N ARG A 63 -1.50 7.24 7.89
CA ARG A 63 -0.34 8.12 8.09
C ARG A 63 0.98 7.54 7.56
N LYS A 64 1.01 6.30 7.07
CA LYS A 64 2.23 5.58 6.66
C LYS A 64 3.25 5.38 7.79
N LEU A 65 2.74 5.17 9.00
CA LEU A 65 3.53 4.90 10.20
C LEU A 65 3.43 3.44 10.65
N LEU A 66 2.58 2.65 10.00
CA LEU A 66 2.36 1.25 10.37
C LEU A 66 3.55 0.37 9.96
N ASN A 67 4.12 -0.29 10.97
CA ASN A 67 5.23 -1.24 10.89
C ASN A 67 5.01 -2.38 11.90
N ASP A 68 5.95 -3.33 11.96
CA ASP A 68 5.88 -4.51 12.82
C ASP A 68 5.73 -4.19 14.32
N ASP A 69 6.59 -3.31 14.85
CA ASP A 69 6.56 -2.96 16.27
C ASP A 69 5.21 -2.37 16.68
N LEU A 70 4.65 -1.50 15.84
CA LEU A 70 3.39 -0.83 16.11
C LEU A 70 2.21 -1.80 16.11
N ILE A 71 2.10 -2.66 15.10
CA ILE A 71 0.99 -3.62 15.04
C ILE A 71 1.10 -4.66 16.16
N LEU A 72 2.29 -5.15 16.49
CA LEU A 72 2.49 -6.11 17.58
C LEU A 72 2.19 -5.49 18.95
N SER A 73 2.40 -4.18 19.13
CA SER A 73 2.01 -3.47 20.36
C SER A 73 0.50 -3.28 20.53
N LEU A 74 -0.27 -3.43 19.44
CA LEU A 74 -1.71 -3.16 19.39
C LEU A 74 -2.53 -4.41 19.08
N VAL A 75 -1.89 -5.54 18.77
CA VAL A 75 -2.58 -6.75 18.36
C VAL A 75 -3.56 -7.23 19.43
N ASP A 76 -4.71 -7.74 18.97
CA ASP A 76 -5.77 -8.22 19.85
C ASP A 76 -6.49 -9.41 19.20
N SER A 77 -6.64 -10.50 19.95
CA SER A 77 -7.18 -11.77 19.43
C SER A 77 -8.65 -11.69 18.98
N SER A 78 -9.35 -10.61 19.37
CA SER A 78 -10.73 -10.36 18.97
C SER A 78 -10.89 -9.73 17.58
N TRP A 79 -9.81 -9.38 16.90
CA TRP A 79 -9.87 -8.75 15.58
C TRP A 79 -10.45 -9.68 14.51
N GLU A 80 -11.46 -9.19 13.78
CA GLU A 80 -12.08 -9.88 12.65
C GLU A 80 -11.67 -9.29 11.29
N ILE A 81 -11.14 -8.06 11.29
CA ILE A 81 -10.64 -7.40 10.08
C ILE A 81 -9.23 -6.85 10.34
N LEU A 82 -8.38 -6.89 9.32
CA LEU A 82 -7.03 -6.33 9.38
C LEU A 82 -6.66 -5.66 8.05
N ASP A 83 -6.57 -4.34 8.05
CA ASP A 83 -6.01 -3.58 6.92
C ASP A 83 -4.57 -3.20 7.24
N ILE A 84 -3.61 -3.80 6.54
CA ILE A 84 -2.18 -3.41 6.59
C ILE A 84 -1.71 -2.88 5.24
N SER A 85 -2.63 -2.48 4.36
CA SER A 85 -2.30 -2.12 3.00
C SER A 85 -1.32 -0.96 2.91
N GLY A 86 -0.28 -1.12 2.08
CA GLY A 86 0.76 -0.12 1.85
C GLY A 86 1.63 0.19 3.06
N SER A 87 1.64 -0.68 4.08
CA SER A 87 2.48 -0.57 5.26
C SER A 87 3.85 -1.24 5.07
N ASP A 88 4.73 -1.04 6.05
CA ASP A 88 6.06 -1.64 6.11
C ASP A 88 6.08 -2.90 7.00
N VAL A 89 5.02 -3.72 6.90
CA VAL A 89 4.85 -4.96 7.68
C VAL A 89 5.49 -6.16 6.99
N THR A 90 6.20 -6.99 7.76
CA THR A 90 6.93 -8.18 7.28
C THR A 90 6.16 -9.49 7.41
N ASP A 91 6.66 -10.55 6.77
CA ASP A 91 6.11 -11.91 6.90
C ASP A 91 6.14 -12.41 8.36
N THR A 92 7.20 -12.12 9.11
CA THR A 92 7.34 -12.54 10.52
C THR A 92 6.21 -11.96 11.36
N CYS A 93 5.98 -10.66 11.22
CA CYS A 93 4.91 -9.98 11.91
C CYS A 93 3.53 -10.47 11.48
N LEU A 94 3.30 -10.65 10.17
CA LEU A 94 2.03 -11.20 9.69
C LEU A 94 1.76 -12.61 10.27
N ALA A 95 2.79 -13.44 10.40
CA ALA A 95 2.67 -14.77 11.01
C ALA A 95 2.31 -14.69 12.49
N GLU A 96 2.95 -13.81 13.26
CA GLU A 96 2.64 -13.59 14.68
C GLU A 96 1.22 -13.06 14.88
N VAL A 97 0.82 -12.05 14.11
CA VAL A 97 -0.54 -11.51 14.14
C VAL A 97 -1.56 -12.59 13.78
N SER A 98 -1.28 -13.44 12.79
CA SER A 98 -2.18 -14.52 12.37
C SER A 98 -2.35 -15.58 13.47
N LYS A 99 -1.29 -15.88 14.22
CA LYS A 99 -1.32 -16.80 15.38
C LYS A 99 -2.17 -16.26 16.53
N ILE A 100 -2.12 -14.95 16.76
CA ILE A 100 -2.89 -14.28 17.82
C ILE A 100 -4.35 -14.08 17.41
N CYS A 101 -4.59 -13.69 16.16
CA CYS A 101 -5.88 -13.24 15.64
C CYS A 101 -6.56 -14.30 14.77
N SER A 102 -6.85 -15.49 15.31
CA SER A 102 -7.48 -16.59 14.57
C SER A 102 -8.91 -16.30 14.08
N ARG A 103 -9.54 -15.22 14.57
CA ARG A 103 -10.89 -14.78 14.21
C ARG A 103 -10.96 -13.88 12.97
N ILE A 104 -9.82 -13.58 12.35
CA ILE A 104 -9.75 -12.74 11.15
C ILE A 104 -10.60 -13.36 10.03
N ARG A 105 -11.50 -12.54 9.48
CA ARG A 105 -12.39 -12.82 8.35
C ARG A 105 -11.99 -12.07 7.09
N ALA A 106 -11.43 -10.86 7.23
CA ALA A 106 -11.01 -10.05 6.09
C ALA A 106 -9.64 -9.42 6.31
N VAL A 107 -8.77 -9.50 5.30
CA VAL A 107 -7.43 -8.89 5.33
C VAL A 107 -7.15 -8.12 4.05
N ASP A 108 -6.52 -6.95 4.20
CA ASP A 108 -5.94 -6.20 3.09
C ASP A 108 -4.42 -6.13 3.22
N ILE A 109 -3.73 -6.87 2.34
CA ILE A 109 -2.27 -6.88 2.18
C ILE A 109 -1.84 -6.21 0.86
N SER A 110 -2.73 -5.45 0.23
CA SER A 110 -2.42 -4.75 -1.00
C SER A 110 -1.30 -3.74 -0.80
N ARG A 111 -0.42 -3.60 -1.79
CA ARG A 111 0.71 -2.66 -1.80
C ARG A 111 1.76 -2.89 -0.69
N CYS A 112 1.71 -4.00 0.05
CA CYS A 112 2.78 -4.39 0.95
C CYS A 112 3.98 -4.93 0.16
N PHE A 113 5.19 -4.45 0.46
CA PHE A 113 6.41 -4.81 -0.29
C PHE A 113 7.20 -5.94 0.37
N GLN A 114 7.05 -6.10 1.69
CA GLN A 114 7.78 -7.08 2.49
C GLN A 114 6.97 -8.38 2.74
N ILE A 115 5.71 -8.43 2.31
CA ILE A 115 4.90 -9.66 2.35
C ILE A 115 5.21 -10.54 1.13
N THR A 116 5.56 -11.80 1.41
CA THR A 116 5.89 -12.85 0.43
C THR A 116 4.89 -14.01 0.55
N PRO A 117 5.01 -15.06 -0.29
CA PRO A 117 4.14 -16.24 -0.15
C PRO A 117 4.27 -16.92 1.23
N ALA A 118 5.40 -16.77 1.92
CA ALA A 118 5.60 -17.35 3.25
C ALA A 118 4.65 -16.74 4.29
N GLY A 119 4.56 -15.41 4.37
CA GLY A 119 3.62 -14.74 5.29
C GLY A 119 2.16 -15.02 4.95
N VAL A 120 1.84 -15.16 3.67
CA VAL A 120 0.47 -15.53 3.24
C VAL A 120 0.14 -16.97 3.63
N SER A 121 1.11 -17.88 3.53
CA SER A 121 0.94 -19.27 3.99
C SER A 121 0.60 -19.31 5.48
N GLU A 122 1.33 -18.58 6.32
CA GLU A 122 1.05 -18.50 7.76
C GLU A 122 -0.33 -17.87 8.05
N LEU A 123 -0.70 -16.83 7.29
CA LEU A 123 -2.02 -16.20 7.39
C LEU A 123 -3.14 -17.20 7.11
N VAL A 124 -3.06 -17.92 5.99
CA VAL A 124 -4.05 -18.92 5.59
C VAL A 124 -4.08 -20.11 6.55
N GLN A 125 -2.92 -20.51 7.07
CA GLN A 125 -2.81 -21.60 8.03
C GLN A 125 -3.49 -21.29 9.36
N HIS A 126 -3.37 -20.07 9.88
CA HIS A 126 -3.87 -19.73 11.22
C HIS A 126 -5.26 -19.07 11.21
N CYS A 127 -5.62 -18.33 10.16
CA CYS A 127 -6.89 -17.61 10.06
C CYS A 127 -7.90 -18.39 9.21
N LYS A 128 -8.41 -19.50 9.75
CA LYS A 128 -9.33 -20.41 9.05
C LYS A 128 -10.67 -19.78 8.66
N LEU A 129 -11.05 -18.67 9.31
CA LEU A 129 -12.26 -17.91 9.00
C LEU A 129 -12.06 -16.85 7.91
N LEU A 130 -10.85 -16.73 7.34
CA LEU A 130 -10.53 -15.74 6.31
C LEU A 130 -11.38 -15.99 5.06
N ASN A 131 -12.35 -15.12 4.84
CA ASN A 131 -13.29 -15.19 3.72
C ASN A 131 -13.02 -14.13 2.66
N THR A 132 -12.31 -13.04 3.01
CA THR A 132 -12.01 -11.92 2.11
C THR A 132 -10.53 -11.57 2.16
N LEU A 133 -9.85 -11.67 1.02
CA LEU A 133 -8.46 -11.26 0.87
C LEU A 133 -8.38 -10.16 -0.19
N ARG A 134 -7.75 -9.03 0.17
CA ARG A 134 -7.43 -7.95 -0.77
C ARG A 134 -5.93 -7.91 -1.01
N TRP A 135 -5.55 -7.92 -2.28
CA TRP A 135 -4.17 -8.12 -2.71
C TRP A 135 -3.84 -7.38 -4.01
N GLY A 136 -2.55 -7.30 -4.35
CA GLY A 136 -2.04 -6.57 -5.49
C GLY A 136 -1.88 -5.07 -5.25
N GLY A 137 -2.21 -4.26 -6.24
CA GLY A 137 -2.10 -2.79 -6.16
C GLY A 137 -0.70 -2.21 -6.37
N CYS A 138 0.35 -3.03 -6.42
CA CYS A 138 1.69 -2.64 -6.89
C CYS A 138 2.41 -3.82 -7.57
N PRO A 139 3.46 -3.60 -8.39
CA PRO A 139 4.15 -4.69 -9.11
C PRO A 139 4.67 -5.81 -8.21
N ARG A 140 5.24 -5.47 -7.05
CA ARG A 140 5.76 -6.44 -6.08
C ARG A 140 4.64 -7.29 -5.48
N SER A 141 3.58 -6.65 -4.98
CA SER A 141 2.42 -7.33 -4.40
C SER A 141 1.68 -8.21 -5.43
N ASN A 142 1.52 -7.74 -6.67
CA ASN A 142 0.98 -8.55 -7.77
C ASN A 142 1.84 -9.78 -8.07
N TYR A 143 3.16 -9.63 -8.08
CA TYR A 143 4.08 -10.75 -8.26
C TYR A 143 3.93 -11.79 -7.14
N THR A 144 3.86 -11.33 -5.89
CA THR A 144 3.62 -12.21 -4.74
C THR A 144 2.28 -12.94 -4.85
N ALA A 145 1.20 -12.25 -5.22
CA ALA A 145 -0.12 -12.84 -5.40
C ALA A 145 -0.11 -13.99 -6.42
N ARG A 146 0.55 -13.81 -7.58
CA ARG A 146 0.71 -14.88 -8.58
C ARG A 146 1.47 -16.09 -8.04
N ARG A 147 2.53 -15.85 -7.27
CA ARG A 147 3.32 -16.91 -6.65
C ARG A 147 2.60 -17.65 -5.53
N SER A 148 1.49 -17.10 -5.05
CA SER A 148 0.74 -17.64 -3.92
C SER A 148 -0.59 -18.28 -4.35
N LEU A 149 -0.87 -18.40 -5.66
CA LEU A 149 -2.10 -19.02 -6.15
C LEU A 149 -2.32 -20.42 -5.57
N GLY A 150 -1.27 -21.25 -5.53
CA GLY A 150 -1.33 -22.59 -4.93
C GLY A 150 -1.62 -22.60 -3.43
N ILE A 151 -1.34 -21.51 -2.71
CA ILE A 151 -1.63 -21.37 -1.27
C ILE A 151 -3.14 -21.12 -1.05
N LEU A 152 -3.78 -20.44 -2.00
CA LEU A 152 -5.22 -20.15 -1.92
C LEU A 152 -6.08 -21.38 -2.23
N LYS A 153 -5.49 -22.40 -2.83
CA LYS A 153 -6.16 -23.66 -3.15
C LYS A 153 -6.37 -24.47 -1.87
N PRO A 154 -7.61 -24.83 -1.52
CA PRO A 154 -7.83 -25.86 -0.50
C PRO A 154 -7.38 -27.22 -1.05
N GLU A 155 -6.49 -27.91 -0.34
CA GLU A 155 -6.14 -29.30 -0.60
C GLU A 155 -7.19 -30.21 0.03
N LEU A 156 -8.02 -30.83 -0.81
CA LEU A 156 -8.99 -31.84 -0.41
C LEU A 156 -8.24 -33.16 -0.17
N MET A 157 -8.53 -33.85 0.94
CA MET A 157 -8.11 -35.24 1.04
C MET A 157 -8.86 -36.06 -0.02
N ASP A 158 -8.13 -36.88 -0.77
CA ASP A 158 -8.63 -37.72 -1.88
C ASP A 158 -9.96 -38.41 -1.50
N LEU A 159 -11.08 -37.89 -2.01
CA LEU A 159 -12.40 -38.48 -1.84
C LEU A 159 -13.13 -38.46 -3.18
N GLU A 160 -13.63 -39.63 -3.56
CA GLU A 160 -14.52 -39.86 -4.69
C GLU A 160 -15.85 -39.12 -4.44
N GLY A 161 -15.95 -37.86 -4.88
CA GLY A 161 -17.15 -37.03 -4.69
C GLY A 161 -17.03 -35.64 -5.32
N ASP A 162 -17.39 -35.53 -6.61
CA ASP A 162 -17.17 -34.37 -7.47
C ASP A 162 -18.11 -33.16 -7.24
N SER A 163 -18.18 -32.59 -6.02
CA SER A 163 -18.87 -31.30 -5.84
C SER A 163 -18.29 -30.42 -4.73
N TRP A 164 -17.80 -29.24 -5.13
CA TRP A 164 -17.34 -28.17 -4.23
C TRP A 164 -18.44 -27.61 -3.30
N GLU A 165 -19.71 -27.94 -3.55
CA GLU A 165 -20.86 -27.41 -2.81
C GLU A 165 -21.19 -28.21 -1.54
N GLU A 166 -20.59 -29.39 -1.33
CA GLU A 166 -20.96 -30.34 -0.27
C GLU A 166 -19.82 -30.69 0.71
N LEU A 167 -18.62 -30.09 0.56
CA LEU A 167 -17.45 -30.40 1.39
C LEU A 167 -17.52 -29.73 2.77
N ASP A 168 -17.42 -30.53 3.83
CA ASP A 168 -17.42 -30.05 5.21
C ASP A 168 -16.00 -29.57 5.62
N ALA A 169 -15.89 -28.66 6.59
CA ALA A 169 -14.60 -28.08 7.00
C ALA A 169 -13.61 -29.12 7.57
N ALA A 170 -14.10 -30.30 7.96
CA ALA A 170 -13.31 -31.40 8.48
C ALA A 170 -12.51 -32.16 7.40
N GLU A 171 -12.73 -31.91 6.11
CA GLU A 171 -12.23 -32.72 4.99
C GLU A 171 -11.07 -32.05 4.22
N ILE A 172 -10.57 -30.90 4.70
CA ILE A 172 -9.52 -30.10 4.07
C ILE A 172 -8.25 -30.14 4.92
N ALA A 173 -7.12 -30.57 4.32
CA ALA A 173 -5.86 -30.71 5.04
C ALA A 173 -5.04 -29.41 5.12
N HIS A 174 -5.01 -28.63 4.02
CA HIS A 174 -4.24 -27.39 3.90
C HIS A 174 -4.95 -26.39 2.94
N GLY A 175 -4.57 -25.10 3.00
CA GLY A 175 -5.07 -24.06 2.08
C GLY A 175 -6.18 -23.16 2.64
N ALA A 176 -6.71 -22.27 1.79
CA ALA A 176 -7.65 -21.22 2.21
C ALA A 176 -9.11 -21.72 2.27
N GLU A 177 -9.40 -22.47 3.32
CA GLU A 177 -10.67 -23.17 3.56
C GLU A 177 -11.91 -22.29 3.50
N SER A 178 -11.88 -21.04 3.96
CA SER A 178 -13.06 -20.15 3.96
C SER A 178 -13.04 -19.07 2.88
N LEU A 179 -11.94 -18.96 2.12
CA LEU A 179 -11.76 -17.85 1.19
C LEU A 179 -12.80 -17.88 0.07
N ARG A 180 -13.59 -16.81 -0.02
CA ARG A 180 -14.69 -16.64 -0.99
C ARG A 180 -14.48 -15.42 -1.88
N TRP A 181 -13.90 -14.36 -1.35
CA TRP A 181 -13.76 -13.08 -2.04
C TRP A 181 -12.29 -12.71 -2.18
N LEU A 182 -11.82 -12.57 -3.42
CA LEU A 182 -10.47 -12.13 -3.71
C LEU A 182 -10.50 -10.82 -4.49
N LEU A 183 -10.03 -9.74 -3.89
CA LEU A 183 -9.87 -8.46 -4.57
C LEU A 183 -8.44 -8.36 -5.07
N TRP A 184 -8.28 -8.48 -6.38
CA TRP A 184 -7.01 -8.38 -7.07
C TRP A 184 -7.18 -7.59 -8.38
N PRO A 185 -7.20 -6.24 -8.33
CA PRO A 185 -7.62 -5.40 -9.46
C PRO A 185 -6.78 -5.52 -10.73
N MET A 186 -5.52 -5.95 -10.61
CA MET A 186 -4.57 -6.08 -11.72
C MET A 186 -4.15 -7.54 -11.94
N ILE A 187 -5.07 -8.47 -11.70
CA ILE A 187 -4.88 -9.89 -12.01
C ILE A 187 -4.69 -10.07 -13.52
N ASP A 188 -3.74 -10.92 -13.91
CA ASP A 188 -3.55 -11.35 -15.29
C ASP A 188 -4.50 -12.46 -15.68
N LYS A 189 -4.65 -12.63 -17.00
CA LYS A 189 -5.52 -13.64 -17.59
C LYS A 189 -5.18 -15.05 -17.10
N ASP A 190 -3.91 -15.43 -17.06
CA ASP A 190 -3.48 -16.78 -16.69
C ASP A 190 -3.84 -17.09 -15.23
N SER A 191 -3.54 -16.17 -14.32
CA SER A 191 -3.91 -16.29 -12.90
C SER A 191 -5.43 -16.32 -12.69
N GLN A 192 -6.17 -15.52 -13.46
CA GLN A 192 -7.63 -15.50 -13.40
C GLN A 192 -8.23 -16.82 -13.90
N GLU A 193 -7.70 -17.37 -14.99
CA GLU A 193 -8.10 -18.66 -15.54
C GLU A 193 -7.79 -19.80 -14.56
N THR A 194 -6.59 -19.79 -13.96
CA THR A 194 -6.17 -20.76 -12.92
C THR A 194 -7.13 -20.76 -11.73
N LEU A 195 -7.50 -19.57 -11.21
CA LEU A 195 -8.46 -19.49 -10.10
C LEU A 195 -9.86 -19.97 -10.51
N ALA A 196 -10.30 -19.65 -11.73
CA ALA A 196 -11.61 -20.08 -12.22
C ALA A 196 -11.69 -21.60 -12.40
N THR A 197 -10.60 -22.25 -12.80
CA THR A 197 -10.55 -23.70 -13.02
C THR A 197 -10.27 -24.47 -11.73
N GLU A 198 -9.30 -24.04 -10.93
CA GLU A 198 -8.85 -24.79 -9.75
C GLU A 198 -9.58 -24.41 -8.45
N CYS A 199 -10.15 -23.21 -8.38
CA CYS A 199 -10.80 -22.69 -7.18
C CYS A 199 -12.10 -21.93 -7.52
N PRO A 200 -13.09 -22.57 -8.20
CA PRO A 200 -14.28 -21.91 -8.72
C PRO A 200 -15.14 -21.23 -7.64
N ARG A 201 -14.96 -21.62 -6.36
CA ARG A 201 -15.57 -20.98 -5.22
C ARG A 201 -15.10 -19.54 -5.01
N ILE A 202 -13.84 -19.21 -5.33
CA ILE A 202 -13.26 -17.88 -5.11
C ILE A 202 -13.76 -16.93 -6.20
N ILE A 203 -14.52 -15.92 -5.78
CA ILE A 203 -15.01 -14.86 -6.65
C ILE A 203 -13.97 -13.74 -6.67
N VAL A 204 -13.37 -13.54 -7.84
CA VAL A 204 -12.33 -12.52 -8.07
C VAL A 204 -12.97 -11.19 -8.49
N ASN A 205 -12.58 -10.11 -7.83
CA ASN A 205 -13.05 -8.74 -8.08
C ASN A 205 -14.58 -8.62 -8.22
N PRO A 206 -15.35 -9.04 -7.20
CA PRO A 206 -16.81 -8.97 -7.25
C PRO A 206 -17.25 -7.51 -7.46
N LYS A 207 -18.25 -7.33 -8.33
CA LYS A 207 -18.88 -6.02 -8.53
C LYS A 207 -20.16 -5.97 -7.70
N PRO A 208 -20.30 -5.00 -6.78
CA PRO A 208 -21.58 -4.80 -6.12
C PRO A 208 -22.63 -4.46 -7.18
N SER A 209 -23.71 -5.21 -7.22
CA SER A 209 -24.83 -4.97 -8.14
C SER A 209 -26.10 -4.77 -7.33
N PRO A 210 -26.89 -3.71 -7.58
CA PRO A 210 -28.11 -3.43 -6.82
C PRO A 210 -29.19 -4.52 -6.97
N LEU A 211 -29.04 -5.44 -7.92
CA LEU A 211 -29.92 -6.60 -8.14
C LEU A 211 -29.25 -7.95 -7.80
N GLY A 212 -28.07 -7.92 -7.15
CA GLY A 212 -27.28 -9.10 -6.83
C GLY A 212 -26.55 -9.67 -8.04
N PHE A 213 -25.23 -9.84 -7.97
CA PHE A 213 -24.50 -10.60 -8.98
C PHE A 213 -24.75 -12.09 -8.72
N ARG A 214 -25.48 -12.79 -9.60
CA ARG A 214 -25.95 -14.18 -9.39
C ARG A 214 -26.75 -14.40 -8.08
N GLY A 215 -27.41 -13.37 -7.54
CA GLY A 215 -28.13 -13.47 -6.27
C GLY A 215 -27.24 -13.59 -5.02
N LEU A 216 -25.92 -13.42 -5.15
CA LEU A 216 -24.99 -13.40 -4.01
C LEU A 216 -24.85 -11.98 -3.48
N ASP A 217 -25.05 -11.81 -2.17
CA ASP A 217 -24.80 -10.55 -1.49
C ASP A 217 -23.29 -10.38 -1.25
N VAL A 218 -22.72 -9.33 -1.84
CA VAL A 218 -21.27 -9.07 -1.77
C VAL A 218 -20.99 -8.28 -0.49
N PRO A 219 -20.24 -8.84 0.48
CA PRO A 219 -20.00 -8.17 1.75
C PRO A 219 -19.21 -6.88 1.56
N ILE A 220 -19.38 -5.91 2.47
CA ILE A 220 -18.73 -4.60 2.38
C ILE A 220 -17.20 -4.72 2.37
N GLU A 221 -16.66 -5.72 3.06
CA GLU A 221 -15.23 -6.08 3.08
C GLU A 221 -14.73 -6.46 1.68
N ALA A 222 -15.61 -6.88 0.77
CA ALA A 222 -15.29 -7.21 -0.61
C ALA A 222 -15.52 -6.06 -1.61
N HIS A 223 -15.79 -4.83 -1.14
CA HIS A 223 -15.98 -3.66 -2.02
C HIS A 223 -14.66 -2.92 -2.28
N ALA A 224 -14.22 -2.85 -3.53
CA ALA A 224 -12.91 -2.27 -3.89
C ALA A 224 -12.79 -0.75 -3.63
N ASP A 225 -13.90 -0.03 -3.57
CA ASP A 225 -13.92 1.44 -3.46
C ASP A 225 -13.82 1.95 -2.01
N ILE A 226 -13.97 1.05 -1.03
CA ILE A 226 -13.99 1.38 0.39
C ILE A 226 -12.78 0.72 1.05
N ALA A 227 -12.00 1.46 1.85
CA ALA A 227 -10.90 0.87 2.62
C ALA A 227 -11.44 -0.17 3.60
N LEU A 228 -10.72 -1.27 3.84
CA LEU A 228 -11.24 -2.38 4.63
C LEU A 228 -11.54 -1.94 6.08
N ASP A 229 -10.73 -1.03 6.61
CA ASP A 229 -10.84 -0.46 7.95
C ASP A 229 -11.66 0.85 8.01
N ASP A 230 -12.41 1.22 6.96
CA ASP A 230 -13.14 2.50 6.92
C ASP A 230 -14.20 2.61 8.03
N SER A 231 -14.92 1.52 8.29
CA SER A 231 -15.93 1.44 9.36
C SER A 231 -15.35 1.68 10.76
N VAL A 232 -14.07 1.35 10.96
CA VAL A 232 -13.34 1.51 12.24
C VAL A 232 -13.10 2.98 12.55
N VAL A 233 -12.90 3.80 11.51
CA VAL A 233 -12.55 5.22 11.66
C VAL A 233 -13.64 6.18 11.20
N LYS A 234 -14.85 5.68 10.90
CA LYS A 234 -15.98 6.46 10.35
C LYS A 234 -16.35 7.71 11.15
N ASP A 235 -16.19 7.65 12.48
CA ASP A 235 -16.54 8.73 13.41
C ASP A 235 -15.33 9.62 13.77
N ILE A 236 -14.16 9.33 13.22
CA ILE A 236 -12.90 10.06 13.48
C ILE A 236 -12.68 11.05 12.34
N SER A 237 -12.29 12.28 12.69
CA SER A 237 -12.04 13.33 11.69
C SER A 237 -10.94 12.91 10.71
N PRO A 238 -11.16 13.02 9.39
CA PRO A 238 -10.13 12.77 8.39
C PRO A 238 -8.88 13.66 8.52
N THR A 239 -9.00 14.81 9.18
CA THR A 239 -7.86 15.66 9.53
C THR A 239 -6.85 14.96 10.44
N THR A 240 -7.24 13.87 11.11
CA THR A 240 -6.37 13.09 12.00
C THR A 240 -5.19 12.46 11.27
N TRP A 241 -5.41 12.03 10.02
CA TRP A 241 -4.37 11.44 9.17
C TRP A 241 -4.07 12.31 7.93
N ALA A 242 -4.62 13.52 7.88
CA ALA A 242 -4.17 14.53 6.92
C ALA A 242 -2.79 15.02 7.36
N VAL A 243 -1.72 14.32 6.93
CA VAL A 243 -0.35 14.83 7.05
C VAL A 243 -0.33 16.19 6.37
N GLY A 244 0.03 17.24 7.10
CA GLY A 244 -0.12 18.63 6.69
C GLY A 244 0.57 18.95 5.36
N GLY A 245 -0.13 18.73 4.24
CA GLY A 245 0.08 19.47 3.02
C GLY A 245 -0.69 20.77 3.16
N PHE A 246 0.04 21.89 3.29
CA PHE A 246 -0.44 23.28 3.21
C PHE A 246 -1.98 23.41 3.20
N ALA A 247 -2.60 23.39 4.38
CA ALA A 247 -3.88 24.07 4.50
C ALA A 247 -3.56 25.56 4.35
N PRO A 248 -4.12 26.29 3.36
CA PRO A 248 -4.08 27.73 3.43
C PRO A 248 -4.77 28.08 4.74
N ARG A 249 -4.05 28.73 5.67
CA ARG A 249 -4.69 29.38 6.80
C ARG A 249 -5.84 30.20 6.23
N SER A 250 -7.07 29.95 6.68
CA SER A 250 -8.14 30.90 6.48
C SER A 250 -7.73 32.18 7.22
N ILE A 251 -7.11 33.11 6.49
CA ILE A 251 -6.88 34.45 6.98
C ILE A 251 -8.28 35.09 6.99
N SER A 252 -8.84 35.25 8.17
CA SER A 252 -9.93 36.20 8.39
C SER A 252 -9.47 37.56 7.84
N PRO A 253 -10.24 38.24 6.98
CA PRO A 253 -9.77 39.46 6.34
C PRO A 253 -9.76 40.60 7.38
N CYS A 254 -8.58 40.87 7.93
CA CYS A 254 -8.27 42.14 8.54
C CYS A 254 -7.73 43.05 7.42
N ILE A 255 -8.48 44.11 7.15
CA ILE A 255 -8.18 45.15 6.16
C ILE A 255 -6.89 45.86 6.53
N SER A 256 -5.87 45.83 5.65
CA SER A 256 -4.96 46.96 5.43
C SER A 256 -3.97 46.70 4.29
N GLY A 257 -4.07 47.48 3.22
CA GLY A 257 -2.91 48.08 2.54
C GLY A 257 -2.21 47.32 1.41
N THR A 258 -2.33 47.89 0.20
CA THR A 258 -1.55 47.73 -1.05
C THR A 258 -1.85 46.53 -1.97
N PRO A 259 -2.22 46.76 -3.26
CA PRO A 259 -2.50 45.71 -4.22
C PRO A 259 -1.19 45.16 -4.80
N GLY A 260 -0.63 44.15 -4.16
CA GLY A 260 0.36 43.29 -4.80
C GLY A 260 -0.35 42.41 -5.83
N ILE A 261 0.04 42.50 -7.10
CA ILE A 261 -0.47 41.66 -8.19
C ILE A 261 -0.30 40.19 -7.78
N GLU A 262 -1.41 39.52 -7.45
CA GLU A 262 -1.39 38.08 -7.24
C GLU A 262 -1.05 37.41 -8.57
N LEU A 263 0.15 36.87 -8.68
CA LEU A 263 0.58 36.12 -9.85
C LEU A 263 -0.40 34.97 -10.13
N SER A 264 -0.81 34.83 -11.38
CA SER A 264 -1.70 33.75 -11.79
C SER A 264 -1.06 32.38 -11.47
N MET A 265 -1.89 31.36 -11.26
CA MET A 265 -1.41 30.01 -10.98
C MET A 265 -0.45 29.49 -12.06
N ALA A 266 -0.73 29.80 -13.33
CA ALA A 266 0.14 29.48 -14.47
C ALA A 266 1.53 30.10 -14.34
N GLU A 267 1.60 31.33 -13.83
CA GLU A 267 2.84 32.06 -13.67
C GLU A 267 3.67 31.54 -12.50
N ARG A 268 3.00 31.10 -11.42
CA ARG A 268 3.65 30.37 -10.32
C ARG A 268 4.24 29.04 -10.79
N PHE A 269 3.51 28.28 -11.60
CA PHE A 269 4.02 27.04 -12.19
C PHE A 269 5.20 27.30 -13.14
N ARG A 270 5.14 28.36 -13.95
CA ARG A 270 6.25 28.77 -14.83
C ARG A 270 7.51 29.09 -14.03
N LEU A 271 7.38 29.86 -12.95
CA LEU A 271 8.51 30.23 -12.09
C LEU A 271 9.09 29.02 -11.35
N ALA A 272 8.24 28.12 -10.83
CA ALA A 272 8.69 26.88 -10.20
C ALA A 272 9.42 25.94 -11.18
N PHE A 273 8.99 25.91 -12.45
CA PHE A 273 9.68 25.16 -13.50
C PHE A 273 11.06 25.74 -13.79
N LEU A 274 11.17 27.06 -13.94
CA LEU A 274 12.44 27.74 -14.18
C LEU A 274 13.41 27.57 -13.00
N ASP A 275 12.95 27.68 -11.76
CA ASP A 275 13.77 27.44 -10.56
C ASP A 275 14.28 25.99 -10.47
N ARG A 276 13.44 25.02 -10.79
CA ARG A 276 13.87 23.62 -10.87
C ARG A 276 14.91 23.41 -11.97
N ASP A 277 14.74 24.05 -13.12
CA ASP A 277 15.65 23.89 -14.25
C ASP A 277 17.02 24.55 -13.98
N THR A 278 17.04 25.73 -13.37
CA THR A 278 18.30 26.39 -12.93
C THR A 278 19.02 25.56 -11.88
N ARG A 279 18.30 24.97 -10.90
CA ARG A 279 18.87 24.06 -9.91
C ARG A 279 19.46 22.79 -10.52
N LEU A 280 18.84 22.26 -11.59
CA LEU A 280 19.28 21.03 -12.24
C LEU A 280 20.32 21.25 -13.35
N ALA A 281 20.45 22.47 -13.88
CA ALA A 281 21.39 22.80 -14.96
C ALA A 281 22.86 22.45 -14.64
N PRO A 282 23.41 22.73 -13.45
CA PRO A 282 24.78 22.33 -13.10
C PRO A 282 24.97 20.81 -13.10
N LYS A 283 23.96 20.06 -12.63
CA LYS A 283 23.98 18.59 -12.59
C LYS A 283 23.94 17.99 -14.00
N ARG A 284 23.12 18.56 -14.89
CA ARG A 284 23.09 18.18 -16.31
C ARG A 284 24.43 18.48 -17.00
N ALA A 285 25.01 19.65 -16.77
CA ALA A 285 26.32 20.01 -17.31
C ALA A 285 27.44 19.07 -16.82
N LYS A 286 27.45 18.74 -15.53
CA LYS A 286 28.41 17.78 -14.94
C LYS A 286 28.25 16.39 -15.56
N ASN A 287 27.02 15.89 -15.68
CA ASN A 287 26.73 14.58 -16.26
C ASN A 287 27.10 14.52 -17.75
N ALA A 288 26.83 15.59 -18.51
CA ALA A 288 27.21 15.69 -19.92
C ALA A 288 28.74 15.62 -20.11
N ARG A 289 29.49 16.40 -19.32
CA ARG A 289 30.97 16.35 -19.32
C ARG A 289 31.49 14.95 -18.97
N GLN A 290 30.86 14.27 -18.01
CA GLN A 290 31.27 12.91 -17.63
C GLN A 290 30.99 11.90 -18.74
N ARG A 291 29.84 12.01 -19.43
CA ARG A 291 29.52 11.16 -20.60
C ARG A 291 30.51 11.38 -21.74
N GLN A 292 30.84 12.64 -22.04
CA GLN A 292 31.81 12.96 -23.07
C GLN A 292 33.20 12.38 -22.77
N ARG A 293 33.68 12.50 -21.52
CA ARG A 293 34.95 11.87 -21.10
C ARG A 293 34.94 10.35 -21.20
N ARG A 294 33.80 9.70 -20.92
CA ARG A 294 33.66 8.24 -21.07
C ARG A 294 33.71 7.85 -22.55
N ALA A 295 32.98 8.57 -23.40
CA ALA A 295 32.97 8.34 -24.84
C ALA A 295 34.36 8.58 -25.47
N GLU A 296 35.09 9.61 -25.07
CA GLU A 296 36.46 9.87 -25.51
C GLU A 296 37.42 8.75 -25.09
N ARG A 297 37.33 8.27 -23.84
CA ARG A 297 38.12 7.13 -23.36
C ARG A 297 37.78 5.85 -24.11
N GLU A 298 36.51 5.60 -24.38
CA GLU A 298 36.05 4.44 -25.13
C GLU A 298 36.54 4.50 -26.58
N MET A 299 36.47 5.66 -27.24
CA MET A 299 36.99 5.88 -28.58
C MET A 299 38.52 5.68 -28.66
N LEU A 300 39.26 6.17 -27.66
CA LEU A 300 40.70 5.91 -27.52
C LEU A 300 40.99 4.43 -27.30
N MET A 301 40.12 3.69 -26.61
CA MET A 301 40.31 2.26 -26.35
C MET A 301 39.93 1.38 -27.55
N SER A 302 39.02 1.83 -28.42
CA SER A 302 38.54 1.07 -29.59
C SER A 302 39.32 1.34 -30.88
N SER A 303 40.03 2.47 -31.01
CA SER A 303 40.84 2.80 -32.19
C SER A 303 42.34 2.56 -31.97
N THR A 304 42.91 1.60 -32.70
CA THR A 304 44.37 1.30 -32.70
C THR A 304 45.21 2.48 -33.17
N ASN A 305 44.71 3.24 -34.16
CA ASN A 305 45.38 4.44 -34.67
C ASN A 305 45.37 5.59 -33.65
N ALA A 306 44.28 5.76 -32.90
CA ALA A 306 44.18 6.77 -31.84
C ALA A 306 45.12 6.46 -30.65
N LYS A 307 45.30 5.18 -30.30
CA LYS A 307 46.31 4.75 -29.30
C LYS A 307 47.74 5.08 -29.74
N ALA A 308 48.07 4.85 -31.01
CA ALA A 308 49.39 5.12 -31.55
C ALA A 308 49.72 6.63 -31.51
N ILE A 309 48.79 7.50 -31.92
CA ILE A 309 48.96 8.96 -31.88
C ILE A 309 49.09 9.48 -30.44
N ALA A 310 48.29 8.97 -29.50
CA ALA A 310 48.37 9.35 -28.09
C ALA A 310 49.72 8.94 -27.45
N LEU A 311 50.22 7.74 -27.74
CA LEU A 311 51.54 7.27 -27.27
C LEU A 311 52.69 8.07 -27.90
N ALA A 312 52.61 8.35 -29.20
CA ALA A 312 53.61 9.16 -29.90
C ALA A 312 53.70 10.58 -29.30
N SER A 313 52.57 11.21 -28.95
CA SER A 313 52.54 12.55 -28.31
C SER A 313 53.12 12.57 -26.90
N ARG A 314 53.04 11.45 -26.16
CA ARG A 314 53.68 11.29 -24.84
C ARG A 314 55.18 11.10 -24.97
N ALA A 315 55.63 10.39 -26.01
CA ALA A 315 57.06 10.25 -26.31
C ALA A 315 57.71 11.58 -26.72
N THR A 316 57.03 12.44 -27.49
CA THR A 316 57.59 13.75 -27.88
C THR A 316 57.75 14.70 -26.69
N LYS A 317 56.84 14.64 -25.70
CA LYS A 317 56.93 15.43 -24.47
C LYS A 317 58.06 15.00 -23.54
N SER A 318 58.54 13.77 -23.62
CA SER A 318 59.70 13.30 -22.83
C SER A 318 61.06 13.65 -23.46
N PHE A 319 61.09 14.19 -24.69
CA PHE A 319 62.34 14.58 -25.36
C PHE A 319 62.60 16.10 -25.35
N HIS A 320 61.69 16.91 -24.81
CA HIS A 320 61.82 18.38 -24.73
C HIS A 320 61.65 18.91 -23.31
N GLY A 321 62.00 18.11 -22.30
CA GLY A 321 62.04 18.49 -20.89
C GLY A 321 63.40 18.20 -20.29
#